data_AF-A0A146M567-F1
#
_entry.id   AF-A0A146M567-F1
#
_cell.length_a   1.000
_cell.length_b   1.000
_cell.length_c   1.000
_cell.angle_alpha   90.00
_cell.angle_beta   90.00
_cell.angle_gamma   90.00
#
_symmetry.space_group_name_H-M   'P 1'
#
loop_
_entity.id
_entity.type
_entity.pdbx_description
1 polymer ?
#
loop_
_entity_poly.entity_id
_entity_poly.type
_entity_poly.pdbx_seq_one_letter_code
_entity_poly.pdbx_strand_id
1 'polypeptide(L)'
;MFQLVIRIHRPEHIKNQTNNNSKYDLSKWKYSELRDTINTSCDIELLEACRIEFHRRLKIYHAWKAKNKHRSVMNENERAPRSIMDAVHSTPRAPAKEIVNHQNSQRYFRIPFIRPNLTNGHSDSLMDNTNKRGWWYAHFDGQYVARQMELHPDKPAILLRAGVDDMQMCELSLEETGLTRKRGAEILEQDFAKEWEKHGGPPYVRPVDRIK
;
A
#
# COMPACT_ATOMS: atom_id res chain seq x y z
N MET A 1 21.52 -3.74 1.94
CA MET A 1 21.07 -4.65 3.00
C MET A 1 19.76 -4.10 3.58
N PHE A 2 18.66 -4.15 2.82
CA PHE A 2 17.34 -3.67 3.26
C PHE A 2 16.39 -4.86 3.30
N GLN A 3 16.44 -5.61 4.40
CA GLN A 3 15.46 -6.64 4.71
C GLN A 3 14.20 -5.92 5.18
N LEU A 4 13.24 -5.71 4.29
CA LEU A 4 11.95 -5.10 4.62
C LEU A 4 11.18 -6.08 5.52
N VAL A 5 11.33 -5.92 6.83
CA VAL A 5 10.43 -6.54 7.81
C VAL A 5 9.18 -5.66 7.80
N ILE A 6 8.17 -6.03 7.01
CA ILE A 6 6.81 -5.51 7.17
C ILE A 6 6.31 -6.03 8.53
N ARG A 7 6.73 -5.38 9.62
CA ARG A 7 6.25 -5.64 10.98
C ARG A 7 5.02 -4.77 11.20
N ILE A 8 3.87 -5.22 10.69
CA ILE A 8 2.59 -4.65 11.10
C ILE A 8 2.36 -5.13 12.53
N HIS A 9 2.64 -4.26 13.50
CA HIS A 9 2.37 -4.55 14.90
C HIS A 9 0.86 -4.35 15.12
N ARG A 10 0.09 -5.45 15.11
CA ARG A 10 -1.35 -5.42 15.40
C ARG A 10 -1.56 -5.64 16.90
N PRO A 11 -2.18 -4.70 17.64
CA PRO A 11 -2.77 -5.04 18.92
C PRO A 11 -3.93 -6.02 18.66
N GLU A 12 -3.90 -7.18 19.33
CA GLU A 12 -4.97 -8.18 19.30
C GLU A 12 -6.25 -7.55 19.92
N HIS A 13 -7.14 -6.96 19.12
CA HIS A 13 -8.60 -7.02 19.25
C HIS A 13 -9.32 -6.15 18.20
N ILE A 14 -10.59 -6.52 17.95
CA ILE A 14 -11.68 -5.85 17.19
C ILE A 14 -11.95 -6.48 15.81
N LYS A 15 -12.75 -7.55 15.86
CA LYS A 15 -13.77 -7.87 14.86
C LYS A 15 -14.98 -6.99 15.17
N ASN A 16 -15.32 -6.10 14.25
CA ASN A 16 -16.67 -5.60 13.90
C ASN A 16 -16.49 -4.31 13.09
N GLN A 17 -16.57 -4.41 11.76
CA GLN A 17 -16.69 -3.25 10.89
C GLN A 17 -18.13 -3.16 10.42
N THR A 18 -18.85 -2.16 10.91
CA THR A 18 -20.19 -1.80 10.47
C THR A 18 -20.16 -0.40 9.88
N ASN A 19 -20.56 -0.31 8.60
CA ASN A 19 -21.04 0.86 7.85
C ASN A 19 -20.28 2.19 7.96
N ASN A 20 -19.82 2.67 6.80
CA ASN A 20 -19.34 4.02 6.51
C ASN A 20 -20.45 5.10 6.60
N ASN A 21 -21.33 5.02 7.59
CA ASN A 21 -22.28 6.08 7.91
C ASN A 21 -21.83 6.75 9.22
N SER A 22 -20.69 7.42 9.16
CA SER A 22 -20.10 8.10 10.30
C SER A 22 -20.99 9.25 10.73
N LYS A 23 -21.61 9.11 11.91
CA LYS A 23 -22.37 10.15 12.62
C LYS A 23 -21.65 11.50 12.70
N TYR A 24 -20.32 11.48 12.61
CA TYR A 24 -19.45 12.65 12.65
C TYR A 24 -18.85 12.92 11.25
N ASP A 25 -19.10 14.10 10.69
CA ASP A 25 -18.36 14.62 9.54
C ASP A 25 -17.21 15.52 10.03
N LEU A 26 -15.97 15.02 9.91
CA LEU A 26 -14.76 15.70 10.34
C LEU A 26 -13.97 16.32 9.18
N SER A 27 -14.54 16.35 7.96
CA SER A 27 -13.83 16.77 6.74
C SER A 27 -13.27 18.21 6.81
N LYS A 28 -13.92 19.08 7.59
CA LYS A 28 -13.55 20.50 7.76
C LYS A 28 -12.69 20.78 9.00
N TRP A 29 -12.46 19.79 9.85
CA TRP A 29 -11.74 19.98 11.11
C TRP A 29 -10.26 20.27 10.88
N LYS A 30 -9.65 21.11 11.71
CA LYS A 30 -8.22 21.38 11.70
C LYS A 30 -7.45 20.26 12.40
N TYR A 31 -6.15 20.18 12.12
CA TYR A 31 -5.26 19.24 12.80
C TYR A 31 -5.26 19.44 14.33
N SER A 32 -5.30 20.70 14.80
CA SER A 32 -5.40 21.01 16.24
C SER A 32 -6.67 20.44 16.86
N GLU A 33 -7.82 20.57 16.19
CA GLU A 33 -9.11 20.08 16.69
C GLU A 33 -9.14 18.55 16.77
N LEU A 34 -8.64 17.87 15.73
CA LEU A 34 -8.50 16.41 15.75
C LEU A 34 -7.56 15.95 16.87
N ARG A 35 -6.40 16.61 17.02
CA ARG A 35 -5.41 16.27 18.05
C ARG A 35 -5.97 16.48 19.45
N ASP A 36 -6.58 17.63 19.72
CA ASP A 36 -7.12 17.95 21.03
C ASP A 36 -8.25 16.99 21.40
N THR A 37 -9.13 16.68 20.46
CA THR A 37 -10.22 15.72 20.68
C THR A 37 -9.68 14.32 20.97
N ILE A 38 -8.66 13.87 20.24
CA ILE A 38 -8.00 12.58 20.51
C ILE A 38 -7.41 12.52 21.93
N ASN A 39 -6.86 13.63 22.41
CA ASN A 39 -6.17 13.67 23.71
C ASN A 39 -7.13 13.91 24.89
N THR A 40 -8.29 14.51 24.67
CA THR A 40 -9.18 14.99 25.76
C THR A 40 -10.55 14.32 25.78
N SER A 41 -11.02 13.76 24.65
CA SER A 41 -12.32 13.10 24.57
C SER A 41 -12.26 11.65 25.08
N CYS A 42 -13.40 11.16 25.56
CA CYS A 42 -13.63 9.75 25.87
C CYS A 42 -14.77 9.15 25.03
N ASP A 43 -15.33 9.90 24.08
CA ASP A 43 -16.34 9.39 23.15
C ASP A 43 -15.67 8.45 22.14
N ILE A 44 -15.92 7.15 22.30
CA ILE A 44 -15.32 6.08 21.50
C ILE A 44 -15.67 6.24 20.01
N GLU A 45 -16.90 6.63 19.68
CA GLU A 45 -17.34 6.80 18.29
C GLU A 45 -16.66 8.01 17.64
N LEU A 46 -16.51 9.10 18.41
CA LEU A 46 -15.82 10.31 17.94
C LEU A 46 -14.33 10.07 17.73
N LEU A 47 -13.69 9.36 18.67
CA LEU A 47 -12.27 9.00 18.56
C LEU A 47 -12.01 8.13 17.33
N GLU A 48 -12.89 7.17 17.04
CA GLU A 48 -12.79 6.35 15.83
C GLU A 48 -12.95 7.19 14.55
N ALA A 49 -13.92 8.11 14.53
CA ALA A 49 -14.06 9.06 13.43
C ALA A 49 -12.80 9.92 13.23
N CYS A 50 -12.17 10.39 14.31
CA CYS A 50 -10.90 11.13 14.23
C CYS A 50 -9.77 10.29 13.63
N ARG A 51 -9.66 9.01 13.99
CA ARG A 51 -8.66 8.09 13.43
C ARG A 51 -8.88 7.86 11.94
N ILE A 52 -10.13 7.64 11.51
CA ILE A 52 -10.49 7.45 10.11
C ILE A 52 -10.13 8.69 9.29
N GLU A 53 -10.49 9.88 9.76
CA GLU A 53 -10.18 11.14 9.04
C GLU A 53 -8.67 11.39 8.95
N PHE A 54 -7.91 11.03 9.98
CA PHE A 54 -6.44 11.10 9.93
C PHE A 54 -5.86 10.20 8.84
N HIS A 55 -6.30 8.94 8.75
CA HIS A 55 -5.86 8.02 7.70
C HIS A 55 -6.24 8.51 6.30
N ARG A 56 -7.45 9.04 6.14
CA ARG A 56 -7.91 9.63 4.88
C ARG A 56 -7.00 10.78 4.43
N ARG A 57 -6.67 11.70 5.34
CA ARG A 57 -5.75 12.82 5.05
C ARG A 57 -4.35 12.36 4.73
N LEU A 58 -3.83 11.38 5.48
CA LEU A 58 -2.50 10.82 5.26
C LEU A 58 -2.38 10.19 3.87
N LYS A 59 -3.40 9.44 3.45
CA LYS A 59 -3.48 8.83 2.10
C LYS A 59 -3.43 9.88 0.99
N ILE A 60 -4.17 10.98 1.14
CA ILE A 60 -4.15 12.11 0.19
C ILE A 60 -2.77 12.77 0.18
N TYR A 61 -2.19 13.01 1.35
CA TYR A 61 -0.87 13.61 1.48
C TYR A 61 0.21 12.76 0.79
N HIS A 62 0.21 11.43 0.98
CA HIS A 62 1.12 10.52 0.29
C HIS A 62 0.93 10.58 -1.24
N ALA A 63 -0.31 10.57 -1.71
CA ALA A 63 -0.60 10.70 -3.14
C ALA A 63 -0.11 12.02 -3.72
N TRP A 64 -0.32 13.13 -3.01
CA TRP A 64 0.19 14.44 -3.40
C TRP A 64 1.72 14.48 -3.37
N LYS A 65 2.35 13.97 -2.32
CA LYS A 65 3.80 13.93 -2.16
C LYS A 65 4.47 13.13 -3.27
N ALA A 66 3.93 11.96 -3.61
CA ALA A 66 4.42 11.13 -4.71
C ALA A 66 4.35 11.86 -6.06
N LYS A 67 3.24 12.58 -6.34
CA LYS A 67 3.08 13.38 -7.57
C LYS A 67 4.04 14.57 -7.65
N ASN A 68 4.43 15.15 -6.51
CA ASN A 68 5.29 16.35 -6.47
C ASN A 68 6.78 16.03 -6.24
N LYS A 69 7.14 14.79 -5.89
CA LYS A 69 8.52 14.33 -5.65
C LYS A 69 9.45 14.62 -6.84
N HIS A 70 8.97 14.53 -8.08
CA HIS A 70 9.75 14.84 -9.29
C HIS A 70 9.77 16.32 -9.67
N ARG A 71 8.78 17.11 -9.24
CA ARG A 71 8.73 18.55 -9.53
C ARG A 71 9.77 19.34 -8.73
N SER A 72 10.15 18.84 -7.55
CA SER A 72 11.17 19.46 -6.71
C SER A 72 12.59 19.30 -7.27
N VAL A 73 12.87 18.26 -8.09
CA VAL A 73 14.22 17.98 -8.61
C VAL A 73 14.51 18.64 -9.96
N MET A 74 13.48 19.07 -10.69
CA MET A 74 13.64 19.81 -11.96
C MET A 74 13.68 21.33 -11.81
N ASN A 75 13.38 21.90 -10.63
CA ASN A 75 13.26 23.35 -10.46
C ASN A 75 14.49 24.04 -9.84
N GLU A 76 15.53 23.30 -9.45
CA GLU A 76 16.76 23.87 -8.87
C GLU A 76 17.94 23.96 -9.87
N ASN A 77 17.82 23.42 -11.10
CA ASN A 77 18.95 23.32 -12.03
C ASN A 77 18.77 23.94 -13.42
N GLU A 78 17.73 24.74 -13.67
CA GLU A 78 17.65 25.54 -14.91
C GLU A 78 18.47 26.83 -14.80
N ARG A 79 19.80 26.66 -14.79
CA ARG A 79 20.76 27.74 -15.08
C ARG A 79 21.74 27.26 -16.16
N ALA A 80 21.21 26.90 -17.32
CA ALA A 80 22.02 26.76 -18.52
C ALA A 80 21.42 27.62 -19.65
N PRO A 81 22.21 28.53 -20.26
CA PRO A 81 21.74 29.48 -21.25
C PRO A 81 21.24 28.80 -22.53
N ARG A 82 20.28 29.46 -23.21
CA ARG A 82 19.55 28.98 -24.39
C ARG A 82 20.42 28.59 -25.61
N SER A 83 21.73 28.86 -25.60
CA SER A 83 22.65 28.51 -26.69
C SER A 83 23.05 27.03 -26.74
N ILE A 84 22.67 26.21 -25.75
CA ILE A 84 23.02 24.77 -25.70
C ILE A 84 21.91 23.87 -26.29
N MET A 85 20.67 24.37 -26.46
CA MET A 85 19.54 23.55 -26.91
C MET A 85 19.53 23.23 -28.41
N ASP A 86 20.26 23.97 -29.25
CA ASP A 86 20.21 23.78 -30.70
C ASP A 86 21.15 22.66 -31.21
N ALA A 87 22.16 22.25 -30.43
CA ALA A 87 23.14 21.24 -30.86
C ALA A 87 22.68 19.77 -30.67
N VAL A 88 21.49 19.53 -30.10
CA VAL A 88 20.99 18.18 -29.74
C VAL A 88 19.88 17.69 -30.68
N HIS A 89 19.68 18.32 -31.84
CA HIS A 89 18.71 17.85 -32.85
C HIS A 89 19.31 16.91 -33.93
N SER A 90 20.61 16.62 -33.89
CA SER A 90 21.29 15.87 -34.96
C SER A 90 21.90 14.52 -34.55
N THR A 91 21.45 13.88 -33.46
CA THR A 91 21.89 12.51 -33.14
C THR A 91 20.72 11.54 -32.97
N PRO A 92 20.76 10.32 -33.55
CA PRO A 92 19.66 9.38 -33.47
C PRO A 92 19.54 8.84 -32.04
N ARG A 93 18.40 9.14 -31.40
CA ARG A 93 18.09 8.72 -30.03
C ARG A 93 17.71 7.24 -30.02
N ALA A 94 18.47 6.42 -29.30
CA ALA A 94 18.07 5.07 -28.91
C ALA A 94 16.72 5.10 -28.16
N PRO A 95 15.87 4.05 -28.25
CA PRO A 95 14.50 4.11 -27.73
C PRO A 95 14.52 4.30 -26.22
N ALA A 96 13.91 5.40 -25.78
CA ALA A 96 13.69 5.72 -24.38
C ALA A 96 12.83 4.62 -23.75
N LYS A 97 13.25 4.09 -22.60
CA LYS A 97 12.42 3.22 -21.77
C LYS A 97 11.14 3.96 -21.44
N GLU A 98 10.01 3.43 -21.89
CA GLU A 98 8.70 4.02 -21.70
C GLU A 98 8.42 4.23 -20.20
N ILE A 99 8.13 5.48 -19.83
CA ILE A 99 7.56 5.80 -18.53
C ILE A 99 6.12 5.33 -18.60
N VAL A 100 5.88 4.06 -18.24
CA VAL A 100 4.54 3.47 -18.18
C VAL A 100 3.67 4.36 -17.30
N ASN A 101 2.46 4.67 -17.75
CA ASN A 101 1.51 5.46 -16.98
C ASN A 101 0.94 4.60 -15.83
N HIS A 102 1.61 4.61 -14.67
CA HIS A 102 1.35 3.73 -13.52
C HIS A 102 -0.01 3.97 -12.82
N GLN A 103 -0.83 4.90 -13.31
CA GLN A 103 -2.10 5.25 -12.63
C GLN A 103 -3.22 4.23 -12.83
N ASN A 104 -3.07 3.24 -13.72
CA ASN A 104 -4.10 2.22 -13.98
C ASN A 104 -3.54 0.78 -14.00
N SER A 105 -2.32 0.57 -13.52
CA SER A 105 -1.70 -0.77 -13.49
C SER A 105 -2.25 -1.58 -12.31
N GLN A 106 -2.84 -2.75 -12.57
CA GLN A 106 -3.17 -3.72 -11.51
C GLN A 106 -1.96 -4.63 -11.28
N ARG A 107 -1.42 -4.67 -10.07
CA ARG A 107 -0.21 -5.46 -9.75
C ARG A 107 -0.41 -6.31 -8.50
N TYR A 108 0.09 -7.53 -8.53
CA TYR A 108 -0.20 -8.55 -7.52
C TYR A 108 1.10 -9.09 -6.94
N PHE A 109 1.16 -9.18 -5.61
CA PHE A 109 2.37 -9.62 -4.90
C PHE A 109 2.03 -10.63 -3.81
N ARG A 110 2.99 -11.53 -3.56
CA ARG A 110 3.00 -12.47 -2.44
C ARG A 110 4.38 -12.49 -1.79
N ILE A 111 4.44 -12.37 -0.48
CA ILE A 111 5.66 -12.56 0.30
C ILE A 111 5.40 -13.49 1.48
N PRO A 112 6.35 -14.36 1.85
CA PRO A 112 6.26 -15.12 3.09
C PRO A 112 6.51 -14.20 4.30
N PHE A 113 5.85 -14.44 5.42
CA PHE A 113 6.18 -13.77 6.68
C PHE A 113 7.59 -14.17 7.15
N ILE A 114 8.38 -13.19 7.59
CA ILE A 114 9.71 -13.43 8.15
C ILE A 114 9.56 -13.83 9.62
N ARG A 115 10.07 -15.01 10.00
CA ARG A 115 10.18 -15.39 11.42
C ARG A 115 11.50 -14.83 11.98
N PRO A 116 11.49 -14.10 13.12
CA PRO A 116 12.70 -13.53 13.71
C PRO A 116 13.80 -14.55 14.05
N ASN A 117 13.46 -15.82 14.34
CA ASN A 117 14.42 -16.83 14.80
C ASN A 117 15.26 -17.52 13.72
N LEU A 118 15.21 -17.09 12.45
CA LEU A 118 15.95 -17.72 11.35
C LEU A 118 17.09 -16.85 10.79
N THR A 119 17.47 -15.77 11.47
CA THR A 119 18.55 -14.86 10.99
C THR A 119 19.97 -15.40 11.19
N ASN A 120 20.16 -16.56 11.82
CA ASN A 120 21.48 -17.18 11.91
C ASN A 120 21.74 -18.10 10.71
N GLY A 121 22.06 -17.48 9.57
CA GLY A 121 23.09 -17.94 8.62
C GLY A 121 23.01 -19.30 7.93
N HIS A 122 22.13 -20.23 8.28
CA HIS A 122 22.05 -21.54 7.64
C HIS A 122 20.82 -21.67 6.75
N SER A 123 21.00 -21.26 5.49
CA SER A 123 20.09 -21.55 4.39
C SER A 123 20.25 -23.01 3.92
N ASP A 124 20.03 -23.99 4.80
CA ASP A 124 19.97 -25.38 4.37
C ASP A 124 19.08 -26.24 5.27
N SER A 125 17.76 -26.04 5.10
CA SER A 125 16.75 -27.08 5.36
C SER A 125 15.56 -26.75 4.48
N LEU A 126 15.80 -27.01 3.20
CA LEU A 126 14.79 -27.09 2.17
C LEU A 126 13.81 -28.21 2.56
N MET A 127 12.51 -27.89 2.46
CA MET A 127 11.38 -28.80 2.23
C MET A 127 10.34 -29.01 3.36
N ASP A 128 10.67 -29.03 4.65
CA ASP A 128 9.66 -29.44 5.67
C ASP A 128 8.93 -28.28 6.40
N ASN A 129 9.48 -27.06 6.40
CA ASN A 129 8.87 -25.90 7.09
C ASN A 129 8.00 -25.00 6.19
N THR A 130 7.71 -25.45 4.97
CA THR A 130 7.02 -24.64 3.96
C THR A 130 5.54 -24.45 4.27
N ASN A 131 4.89 -25.44 4.86
CA ASN A 131 3.47 -25.43 5.22
C ASN A 131 3.16 -24.66 6.51
N LYS A 132 4.18 -24.41 7.35
CA LYS A 132 4.04 -23.62 8.58
C LYS A 132 4.38 -22.14 8.38
N ARG A 133 4.72 -21.71 7.16
CA ARG A 133 5.00 -20.29 6.88
C ARG A 133 3.68 -19.62 6.50
N GLY A 134 3.35 -18.52 7.16
CA GLY A 134 2.26 -17.68 6.71
C GLY A 134 2.67 -16.81 5.52
N TRP A 135 1.67 -16.28 4.82
CA TRP A 135 1.81 -15.55 3.58
C TRP A 135 1.07 -14.23 3.65
N TRP A 136 1.66 -13.21 3.03
CA TRP A 136 1.05 -11.90 2.84
C TRP A 136 0.88 -11.66 1.34
N TYR A 137 -0.34 -11.33 0.94
CA TYR A 137 -0.74 -11.06 -0.42
C TYR A 137 -1.23 -9.61 -0.53
N ALA A 138 -0.86 -8.93 -1.62
CA ALA A 138 -1.35 -7.59 -1.89
C ALA A 138 -1.66 -7.40 -3.37
N HIS A 139 -2.81 -6.81 -3.62
CA HIS A 139 -3.24 -6.29 -4.91
C HIS A 139 -3.16 -4.76 -4.87
N PHE A 140 -2.28 -4.20 -5.71
CA PHE A 140 -2.14 -2.77 -5.92
C PHE A 140 -2.96 -2.34 -7.13
N ASP A 141 -3.82 -1.33 -6.92
CA ASP A 141 -4.46 -0.57 -7.99
C ASP A 141 -3.66 0.73 -8.16
N GLY A 142 -2.83 0.76 -9.21
CA GLY A 142 -1.80 1.77 -9.39
C GLY A 142 -0.75 1.71 -8.26
N GLN A 143 -0.62 2.81 -7.52
CA GLN A 143 0.41 2.94 -6.47
C GLN A 143 -0.04 2.46 -5.09
N TYR A 144 -1.32 2.16 -4.86
CA TYR A 144 -1.85 1.87 -3.52
C TYR A 144 -2.55 0.52 -3.46
N VAL A 145 -2.54 -0.09 -2.27
CA VAL A 145 -3.20 -1.37 -2.05
C VAL A 145 -4.71 -1.22 -2.13
N ALA A 146 -5.33 -2.06 -2.96
CA ALA A 146 -6.77 -2.16 -3.15
C ALA A 146 -7.38 -3.37 -2.42
N ARG A 147 -6.64 -4.50 -2.38
CA ARG A 147 -6.99 -5.68 -1.57
C ARG A 147 -5.72 -6.23 -0.91
N GLN A 148 -5.84 -6.66 0.34
CA GLN A 148 -4.76 -7.30 1.09
C GLN A 148 -5.30 -8.58 1.74
N MET A 149 -4.50 -9.64 1.73
CA MET A 149 -4.84 -10.91 2.36
C MET A 149 -3.66 -11.46 3.15
N GLU A 150 -3.94 -11.89 4.37
CA GLU A 150 -2.95 -12.48 5.27
C GLU A 150 -3.37 -13.89 5.64
N LEU A 151 -2.52 -14.85 5.31
CA LEU A 151 -2.71 -16.26 5.62
C LEU A 151 -1.73 -16.64 6.72
N HIS A 152 -2.23 -17.03 7.88
CA HIS A 152 -1.44 -17.61 8.94
C HIS A 152 -1.77 -19.11 9.05
N PRO A 153 -0.80 -19.97 9.42
CA PRO A 153 -1.05 -21.41 9.51
C PRO A 153 -2.19 -21.78 10.48
N ASP A 154 -2.30 -21.06 11.60
CA ASP A 154 -3.19 -21.39 12.70
C ASP A 154 -4.27 -20.32 12.96
N LYS A 155 -4.42 -19.33 12.05
CA LYS A 155 -5.45 -18.30 12.17
C LYS A 155 -6.29 -18.28 10.89
N PRO A 156 -7.59 -17.93 10.98
CA PRO A 156 -8.40 -17.72 9.78
C PRO A 156 -7.76 -16.65 8.89
N ALA A 157 -7.98 -16.78 7.58
CA ALA A 157 -7.53 -15.80 6.61
C ALA A 157 -8.08 -14.41 6.96
N ILE A 158 -7.21 -13.41 6.87
CA ILE A 158 -7.58 -12.01 7.07
C ILE A 158 -7.69 -11.39 5.68
N LEU A 159 -8.87 -10.88 5.33
CA LEU A 159 -9.17 -10.25 4.05
C LEU A 159 -9.49 -8.79 4.29
N LEU A 160 -8.75 -7.90 3.65
CA LEU A 160 -8.84 -6.45 3.85
C LEU A 160 -9.05 -5.74 2.50
N ARG A 161 -9.94 -4.76 2.45
CA ARG A 161 -10.34 -4.02 1.24
C ARG A 161 -10.24 -2.52 1.45
N ALA A 162 -9.72 -1.83 0.43
CA ALA A 162 -9.63 -0.37 0.45
C ALA A 162 -11.01 0.29 0.59
N GLY A 163 -11.07 1.33 1.41
CA GLY A 163 -12.30 2.05 1.77
C GLY A 163 -13.14 1.41 2.88
N VAL A 164 -12.76 0.22 3.37
CA VAL A 164 -13.40 -0.43 4.52
C VAL A 164 -12.35 -0.72 5.59
N ASP A 165 -11.24 -1.33 5.18
CA ASP A 165 -10.18 -1.80 6.07
C ASP A 165 -8.92 -0.90 6.03
N ASP A 166 -9.05 0.35 5.57
CA ASP A 166 -7.90 1.24 5.30
C ASP A 166 -6.94 1.37 6.50
N MET A 167 -7.47 1.34 7.74
CA MET A 167 -6.66 1.41 8.97
C MET A 167 -5.81 0.17 9.26
N GLN A 168 -6.14 -0.97 8.64
CA GLN A 168 -5.47 -2.26 8.84
C GLN A 168 -4.59 -2.65 7.65
N MET A 169 -4.71 -1.93 6.53
CA MET A 169 -3.98 -2.19 5.30
C MET A 169 -2.62 -1.49 5.27
N CYS A 170 -1.74 -1.96 4.38
CA CYS A 170 -0.47 -1.31 4.12
C CYS A 170 -0.67 0.13 3.62
N GLU A 171 -0.06 1.09 4.31
CA GLU A 171 -0.13 2.52 4.00
C GLU A 171 0.92 3.00 2.98
N LEU A 172 1.91 2.16 2.68
CA LEU A 172 3.02 2.48 1.78
C LEU A 172 2.60 2.33 0.32
N SER A 173 3.09 3.24 -0.52
CA SER A 173 2.93 3.10 -1.96
C SER A 173 3.78 1.94 -2.52
N LEU A 174 3.42 1.43 -3.70
CA LEU A 174 4.13 0.34 -4.36
C LEU A 174 5.63 0.60 -4.50
N GLU A 175 6.03 1.84 -4.81
CA GLU A 175 7.43 2.24 -4.90
C GLU A 175 8.12 2.15 -3.53
N GLU A 176 7.48 2.65 -2.47
CA GLU A 176 8.01 2.66 -1.09
C GLU A 176 8.11 1.27 -0.50
N THR A 177 7.21 0.35 -0.86
CA THR A 177 7.30 -1.05 -0.41
C THR A 177 8.51 -1.78 -0.98
N GLY A 178 9.08 -1.32 -2.11
CA GLY A 178 10.19 -2.03 -2.78
C GLY A 178 9.84 -3.42 -3.30
N LEU A 179 8.56 -3.82 -3.30
CA LEU A 179 8.12 -5.16 -3.74
C LEU A 179 8.50 -5.45 -5.19
N THR A 180 8.48 -4.43 -6.03
CA THR A 180 8.88 -4.50 -7.45
C THR A 180 10.34 -4.89 -7.66
N ARG A 181 11.19 -4.71 -6.64
CA ARG A 181 12.62 -5.07 -6.66
C ARG A 181 12.89 -6.45 -6.06
N LYS A 182 11.90 -7.06 -5.41
CA LYS A 182 12.04 -8.36 -4.74
C LYS A 182 11.71 -9.48 -5.74
N ARG A 183 12.73 -10.21 -6.17
CA ARG A 183 12.58 -11.33 -7.11
C ARG A 183 11.61 -12.37 -6.56
N GLY A 184 10.65 -12.79 -7.37
CA GLY A 184 9.64 -13.78 -7.01
C GLY A 184 8.52 -13.29 -6.08
N ALA A 185 8.45 -11.98 -5.81
CA ALA A 185 7.35 -11.40 -5.04
C ALA A 185 6.12 -11.13 -5.92
N GLU A 186 6.30 -10.71 -7.17
CA GLU A 186 5.20 -10.45 -8.10
C GLU A 186 4.59 -11.78 -8.59
N ILE A 187 3.26 -11.87 -8.54
CA ILE A 187 2.47 -13.04 -8.96
C ILE A 187 1.44 -12.63 -10.01
N LEU A 188 0.82 -13.61 -10.66
CA LEU A 188 -0.25 -13.34 -11.62
C LEU A 188 -1.56 -12.97 -10.92
N GLU A 189 -2.39 -12.22 -11.63
CA GLU A 189 -3.77 -11.90 -11.19
C GLU A 189 -4.55 -13.17 -10.85
N GLN A 190 -4.46 -14.20 -11.71
CA GLN A 190 -5.16 -15.47 -11.52
C GLN A 190 -4.73 -16.18 -10.24
N ASP A 191 -3.44 -16.13 -9.88
CA ASP A 191 -2.93 -16.73 -8.64
C ASP A 191 -3.47 -16.01 -7.41
N PHE A 192 -3.53 -14.68 -7.46
CA PHE A 192 -4.12 -13.88 -6.39
C PHE A 192 -5.62 -14.13 -6.28
N ALA A 193 -6.35 -14.06 -7.41
CA ALA A 193 -7.79 -14.22 -7.46
C ALA A 193 -8.23 -15.59 -6.94
N LYS A 194 -7.54 -16.66 -7.36
CA LYS A 194 -7.79 -18.02 -6.90
C LYS A 194 -7.69 -18.13 -5.37
N GLU A 195 -6.63 -17.58 -4.79
CA GLU A 195 -6.44 -17.65 -3.34
C GLU A 195 -7.43 -16.74 -2.59
N TRP A 196 -7.72 -15.56 -3.14
CA TRP A 196 -8.69 -14.61 -2.60
C TRP A 196 -10.11 -15.21 -2.54
N GLU A 197 -10.57 -15.79 -3.64
CA GLU A 197 -11.89 -16.44 -3.74
C GLU A 197 -11.99 -17.68 -2.86
N LYS A 198 -10.94 -18.50 -2.83
CA LYS A 198 -10.84 -19.69 -1.96
C LYS A 198 -11.06 -19.35 -0.48
N HIS A 199 -10.61 -18.16 -0.05
CA HIS A 199 -10.77 -17.71 1.32
C HIS A 199 -12.03 -16.86 1.56
N GLY A 200 -12.92 -16.74 0.57
CA GLY A 200 -14.20 -16.04 0.67
C GLY A 200 -14.14 -14.54 0.37
N GLY A 201 -13.09 -14.09 -0.31
CA GLY A 201 -12.94 -12.69 -0.68
C GLY A 201 -13.89 -12.25 -1.80
N PRO A 202 -14.58 -11.10 -1.66
CA PRO A 202 -15.50 -10.61 -2.68
C PRO A 202 -14.76 -10.05 -3.90
N PRO A 203 -15.38 -10.01 -5.09
CA PRO A 203 -14.74 -9.50 -6.30
C PRO A 203 -14.31 -8.04 -6.13
N TYR A 204 -13.23 -7.68 -6.82
CA TYR A 204 -12.76 -6.29 -6.82
C TYR A 204 -13.60 -5.44 -7.75
N VAL A 205 -14.17 -4.37 -7.20
CA VAL A 205 -14.80 -3.31 -7.97
C VAL A 205 -13.93 -2.07 -7.83
N ARG A 206 -13.34 -1.64 -8.94
CA ARG A 206 -12.53 -0.42 -8.98
C ARG A 206 -13.36 0.76 -8.50
N PRO A 207 -12.78 1.73 -7.76
CA PRO A 207 -13.50 2.91 -7.32
C PRO A 207 -14.23 3.65 -8.46
N VAL A 208 -13.63 3.71 -9.66
CA VAL A 208 -14.25 4.33 -10.84
C VAL A 208 -15.49 3.60 -11.35
N ASP A 209 -15.58 2.29 -11.12
CA ASP A 209 -16.67 1.44 -11.58
C ASP A 209 -17.84 1.40 -10.57
N ARG A 210 -17.68 1.98 -9.37
CA ARG A 210 -18.73 2.03 -8.32
C ARG A 210 -19.76 3.15 -8.54
N ILE A 211 -19.53 4.07 -9.48
CA ILE A 211 -20.36 5.26 -9.72
C ILE A 211 -21.31 5.02 -10.92
N LYS A 212 -21.86 3.81 -11.06
CA LYS A 212 -22.90 3.50 -12.04
C LYS A 212 -24.14 2.98 -11.36
#